data_AF-A0A1P8M7S6-F1
#
_entry.id   AF-A0A1P8M7S6-F1
#
_cell.length_a   1.000
_cell.length_b   1.000
_cell.length_c   1.000
_cell.angle_alpha   90.00
_cell.angle_beta   90.00
_cell.angle_gamma   90.00
#
_symmetry.space_group_name_H-M   'P 1'
#
loop_
_entity.id
_entity.type
_entity.pdbx_description
1 polymer ?
#
loop_
_entity_poly.entity_id
_entity_poly.type
_entity_poly.pdbx_seq_one_letter_code
_entity_poly.pdbx_strand_id
1 'polypeptide(L)' 'MAPGFAGPVFCGHCGEPYDGGGGPPSDAHLQCGERLAMEPPRYCTGCRRRMKVQVTPLGWSAECSRHGVLVP' A
#
# COMPACT_ATOMS: atom_id res chain seq x y z
N MET A 1 -10.95 -20.64 0.57
CA MET A 1 -10.08 -20.20 -0.53
C MET A 1 -9.43 -18.89 -0.11
N ALA A 2 -8.10 -18.85 0.07
CA ALA A 2 -7.40 -17.61 0.38
C ALA A 2 -7.45 -16.69 -0.84
N PRO A 3 -7.78 -15.39 -0.70
CA PRO A 3 -7.63 -14.47 -1.81
C PRO A 3 -6.13 -14.41 -2.14
N GLY A 4 -5.77 -14.82 -3.35
CA GLY A 4 -4.42 -14.65 -3.86
C GLY A 4 -4.07 -13.17 -3.81
N PHE A 5 -3.24 -12.78 -2.85
CA PHE A 5 -2.48 -11.54 -2.96
C PHE A 5 -1.52 -11.75 -4.12
N ALA A 6 -1.97 -11.46 -5.33
CA ALA A 6 -1.06 -11.06 -6.39
C ALA A 6 -0.17 -9.98 -5.76
N GLY A 7 1.15 -10.17 -5.81
CA GLY A 7 2.12 -9.28 -5.17
C GLY A 7 1.80 -7.80 -5.45
N PRO A 8 2.21 -6.89 -4.56
CA PRO A 8 1.80 -5.49 -4.66
C PRO A 8 2.11 -4.96 -6.06
N VAL A 9 1.06 -4.62 -6.82
CA VAL A 9 1.16 -4.13 -8.21
C VAL A 9 1.39 -2.62 -8.22
N PHE A 10 0.95 -1.94 -7.16
CA PHE A 10 1.08 -0.51 -6.97
C PHE A 10 1.68 -0.18 -5.60
N CYS A 11 2.40 0.94 -5.53
CA CYS A 11 2.94 1.44 -4.28
C CYS A 11 1.83 2.00 -3.38
N GLY A 12 1.81 1.58 -2.11
CA GLY A 12 0.82 2.01 -1.13
C GLY A 12 0.94 3.49 -0.70
N HIS A 13 2.05 4.16 -1.05
CA HIS A 13 2.30 5.56 -0.68
C HIS A 13 2.05 6.54 -1.83
N CYS A 14 2.61 6.30 -3.02
CA CYS A 14 2.45 7.18 -4.18
C CYS A 14 1.33 6.75 -5.14
N GLY A 15 0.92 5.46 -5.12
CA GLY A 15 -0.08 4.92 -6.02
C GLY A 15 0.41 4.61 -7.44
N GLU A 16 1.71 4.80 -7.72
CA GLU A 16 2.33 4.42 -8.99
C GLU A 16 2.47 2.89 -9.10
N PRO A 17 2.30 2.33 -10.31
CA PRO A 17 2.59 0.91 -10.55
C PRO A 17 4.07 0.64 -10.33
N TYR A 18 4.40 -0.55 -9.85
CA TYR A 18 5.75 -1.07 -9.99
C TYR A 18 5.94 -1.42 -11.47
N ASP A 19 6.11 -0.40 -12.32
CA ASP A 19 6.32 -0.55 -13.76
C ASP A 19 7.62 -1.34 -13.96
N GLY A 20 7.46 -2.61 -14.29
CA GLY A 20 8.45 -3.64 -14.05
C GLY A 20 9.78 -3.40 -14.76
N GLY A 21 10.83 -3.13 -13.98
CA GLY A 21 12.01 -3.97 -14.03
C GLY A 21 11.98 -4.84 -12.78
N GLY A 22 12.24 -6.14 -12.87
CA GLY A 22 12.48 -7.01 -11.70
C GLY A 22 13.73 -6.62 -10.87
N GLY A 23 14.11 -5.35 -10.89
CA GLY A 23 15.04 -4.73 -9.97
C GLY A 23 14.30 -4.18 -8.76
N PRO A 24 15.04 -3.75 -7.71
CA PRO A 24 14.44 -3.05 -6.59
C PRO A 24 13.61 -1.89 -7.14
N PRO A 25 12.42 -1.64 -6.58
CA PRO A 25 11.60 -0.56 -7.06
C PRO A 25 12.44 0.71 -6.94
N SER A 26 12.38 1.60 -7.94
CA SER A 26 13.12 2.87 -8.05
C SER A 26 13.42 3.45 -6.67
N ASP A 27 14.57 4.09 -6.43
CA ASP A 27 14.95 4.63 -5.11
C ASP A 27 13.80 5.36 -4.35
N ALA A 28 12.91 6.04 -5.09
CA ALA A 28 11.66 6.62 -4.61
C ALA A 28 10.73 5.64 -3.85
N HIS A 29 10.62 4.39 -4.28
CA HIS A 29 9.82 3.35 -3.63
C HIS A 29 10.48 2.74 -2.40
N LEU A 30 11.82 2.75 -2.30
CA LEU A 30 12.51 2.39 -1.05
C LEU A 30 12.12 3.40 0.05
N GLN A 31 12.14 4.69 -0.29
CA GLN A 31 11.66 5.74 0.62
C GLN A 31 10.16 5.58 0.93
N CYS A 32 9.33 5.24 -0.06
CA CYS A 32 7.92 4.93 0.17
C CYS A 32 7.75 3.74 1.13
N GLY A 33 8.58 2.70 1.04
CA GLY A 33 8.56 1.55 1.93
C GLY A 33 8.87 1.94 3.37
N GLU A 34 9.90 2.75 3.60
CA GLU A 34 10.20 3.29 4.94
C GLU A 34 9.06 4.18 5.46
N ARG A 35 8.48 5.02 4.61
CA ARG A 35 7.30 5.83 4.97
C ARG A 35 6.12 4.94 5.34
N LEU A 36 5.87 3.86 4.61
CA LEU A 36 4.79 2.91 4.90
C LEU A 36 5.02 2.11 6.19
N ALA A 37 6.26 1.99 6.65
CA ALA A 37 6.56 1.42 7.96
C ALA A 37 6.17 2.36 9.11
N MET A 38 6.21 3.68 8.89
CA MET A 38 5.89 4.68 9.91
C MET A 38 4.50 5.32 9.75
N GLU A 39 3.96 5.34 8.54
CA GLU A 39 2.72 6.01 8.16
C GLU A 39 1.80 5.02 7.42
N PRO A 40 0.48 5.10 7.63
CA PRO A 40 -0.49 4.25 6.95
C PRO A 40 -0.44 4.36 5.41
N PRO A 41 -0.72 3.26 4.68
CA PRO A 41 -0.87 3.27 3.24
C PRO A 41 -2.04 4.15 2.81
N ARG A 42 -1.74 5.12 1.94
CA ARG A 42 -2.74 6.02 1.36
C ARG A 42 -3.41 5.42 0.14
N TYR A 43 -2.76 4.47 -0.54
CA TYR A 43 -3.24 3.83 -1.75
C TYR A 43 -3.28 2.31 -1.61
N CYS A 44 -4.25 1.69 -2.27
CA CYS A 44 -4.37 0.25 -2.29
C CYS A 44 -3.39 -0.36 -3.29
N THR A 45 -2.56 -1.29 -2.81
CA THR A 45 -1.52 -1.99 -3.58
C THR A 45 -2.06 -2.90 -4.70
N GLY A 46 -3.37 -3.19 -4.70
CA GLY A 46 -4.04 -3.98 -5.75
C GLY A 46 -4.84 -3.18 -6.77
N CYS A 47 -5.30 -1.95 -6.47
CA CYS A 47 -6.15 -1.17 -7.40
C CYS A 47 -5.83 0.33 -7.49
N ARG A 48 -4.70 0.79 -6.93
CA ARG A 48 -4.25 2.20 -6.93
C ARG A 48 -5.26 3.24 -6.44
N ARG A 49 -6.34 2.83 -5.76
CA ARG A 49 -7.35 3.74 -5.20
C ARG A 49 -6.90 4.26 -3.85
N ARG A 50 -7.28 5.51 -3.55
CA ARG A 50 -7.07 6.08 -2.21
C ARG A 50 -7.86 5.28 -1.17
N MET A 51 -7.18 4.92 -0.09
CA MET A 51 -7.75 4.21 1.04
C MET A 51 -8.27 5.21 2.08
N LYS A 52 -9.31 4.84 2.81
CA LYS A 52 -9.80 5.58 3.96
C LYS A 52 -8.93 5.22 5.15
N VAL A 53 -7.97 6.08 5.45
CA VAL A 53 -7.06 5.92 6.59
C VAL A 53 -7.67 6.53 7.84
N GLN A 54 -7.72 5.74 8.91
CA GLN A 54 -8.07 6.19 10.25
C GLN A 54 -6.88 5.97 11.18
N VAL A 55 -6.31 7.07 11.67
CA VAL A 55 -5.22 7.04 12.64
C VAL A 55 -5.82 7.08 14.04
N THR A 56 -5.38 6.19 14.91
CA THR A 56 -5.78 6.10 16.32
C THR A 56 -4.53 6.10 17.20
N PRO A 57 -4.63 6.37 18.52
CA PRO A 57 -3.48 6.29 19.41
C PRO A 57 -2.86 4.89 19.51
N LEU A 58 -3.62 3.85 19.15
CA LEU A 58 -3.21 2.43 19.23
C LEU A 58 -2.64 1.90 17.90
N GLY A 59 -2.68 2.69 16.82
CA GLY A 59 -2.29 2.27 15.48
C GLY A 59 -3.15 2.92 14.41
N TRP A 60 -3.17 2.36 13.21
CA TRP A 60 -3.96 2.89 12.10
C TRP A 60 -4.75 1.78 11.41
N SER A 61 -5.83 2.13 10.73
CA SER A 61 -6.55 1.25 9.82
C SER A 61 -6.70 1.94 8.47
N ALA A 62 -6.56 1.19 7.38
CA ALA A 62 -6.70 1.71 6.04
C ALA A 62 -7.72 0.88 5.28
N GLU A 63 -8.86 1.44 4.91
CA GLU A 63 -9.91 0.71 4.20
C GLU A 63 -9.94 1.04 2.71
N CYS A 64 -9.81 0.02 1.86
CA CYS A 64 -10.01 0.12 0.44
C CYS A 64 -11.45 -0.27 0.07
N SER A 65 -12.14 0.59 -0.68
CA SER A 65 -13.53 0.32 -1.11
C SER A 65 -13.72 -0.93 -1.98
N ARG A 66 -12.65 -1.51 -2.55
CA ARG A 66 -12.72 -2.77 -3.34
C ARG A 66 -12.07 -3.96 -2.67
N HIS A 67 -11.05 -3.75 -1.85
CA HIS A 67 -10.22 -4.83 -1.30
C HIS A 67 -10.37 -5.00 0.22
N GLY A 68 -11.11 -4.12 0.88
CA GLY A 68 -11.35 -4.18 2.32
C GLY A 68 -10.26 -3.48 3.13
N VAL A 69 -10.27 -3.76 4.44
CA VAL A 69 -9.42 -3.09 5.42
C VAL A 69 -8.04 -3.75 5.52
N LEU A 70 -7.00 -2.92 5.50
CA LEU A 70 -5.64 -3.22 5.89
C LEU A 70 -5.44 -2.70 7.31
N VAL A 71 -5.01 -3.59 8.18
CA VAL A 71 -4.56 -3.29 9.54
C VAL A 71 -3.08 -3.67 9.64
N PRO A 72 -2.27 -2.93 10.41
CA PRO A 72 -0.87 -3.27 10.68
C PRO A 72 -0.75 -4.58 11.46
#